data_AF-A0A3D3G2L4-F1
#
_entry.id   AF-A0A3D3G2L4-F1
#
_cell.length_a   1.000
_cell.length_b   1.000
_cell.length_c   1.000
_cell.angle_alpha   90.00
_cell.angle_beta   90.00
_cell.angle_gamma   90.00
#
_symmetry.space_group_name_H-M   'P 1'
#
loop_
_entity.id
_entity.type
_entity.pdbx_description
1 polymer ?
#
loop_
_entity_poly.entity_id
_entity_poly.type
_entity_poly.pdbx_seq_one_letter_code
_entity_poly.pdbx_strand_id
1 'polypeptide(L)' 'LVKNGDRISINAETREMTLHISDEEMAARKAVWVKPKPNYTSGALAKFAKLAAGADKGAVTDLNLDV' A
#
# COMPACT_ATOMS: atom_id res chain seq x y z
N LEU A 1 -1.25 8.38 -2.45
CA LEU A 1 -1.19 8.91 -3.84
C LEU A 1 -2.52 9.49 -4.28
N VAL A 2 -3.65 8.90 -3.86
CA VAL A 2 -4.96 9.54 -3.90
C VAL A 2 -4.91 10.91 -3.21
N LYS A 3 -5.64 11.88 -3.75
CA LYS A 3 -5.82 13.25 -3.26
C LYS A 3 -7.31 13.54 -3.07
N ASN A 4 -7.64 14.54 -2.24
CA ASN A 4 -9.02 15.00 -2.08
C ASN A 4 -9.59 15.47 -3.42
N GLY A 5 -10.81 15.05 -3.72
CA GLY A 5 -11.49 15.37 -4.98
C GLY A 5 -11.23 14.38 -6.13
N ASP A 6 -10.31 13.42 -5.97
CA ASP A 6 -10.16 12.35 -6.97
C ASP A 6 -11.45 11.50 -7.02
N ARG A 7 -11.90 11.19 -8.24
CA ARG A 7 -13.03 10.28 -8.44
C ARG A 7 -12.57 8.83 -8.31
N ILE A 8 -13.30 8.04 -7.53
CA ILE A 8 -13.08 6.60 -7.37
C ILE A 8 -14.40 5.88 -7.68
N SER A 9 -14.35 4.84 -8.50
CA SER A 9 -15.45 3.90 -8.69
C SER A 9 -15.19 2.62 -7.92
N ILE A 10 -16.23 2.09 -7.27
CA ILE A 10 -16.24 0.75 -6.69
C ILE A 10 -17.37 0.00 -7.37
N ASN A 11 -17.04 -1.08 -8.07
CA ASN A 11 -18.01 -1.94 -8.73
C ASN A 11 -17.93 -3.34 -8.12
N ALA A 12 -18.95 -3.71 -7.36
CA ALA A 12 -19.01 -5.02 -6.71
C ALA A 12 -19.31 -6.16 -7.69
N GLU A 13 -20.00 -5.88 -8.80
CA GLU A 13 -20.33 -6.88 -9.81
C GLU A 13 -19.09 -7.31 -10.60
N THR A 14 -18.27 -6.34 -11.01
CA THR A 14 -16.98 -6.61 -11.70
C THR A 14 -15.83 -6.86 -10.72
N ARG A 15 -16.01 -6.61 -9.42
CA ARG A 15 -15.00 -6.71 -8.35
C ARG A 15 -13.83 -5.75 -8.56
N GLU A 16 -14.13 -4.55 -9.05
CA GLU A 16 -13.14 -3.54 -9.41
C GLU A 16 -13.22 -2.32 -8.49
N MET A 17 -12.06 -1.74 -8.25
CA MET A 17 -11.92 -0.43 -7.63
C MET A 17 -10.97 0.40 -8.48
N THR A 18 -11.50 1.47 -9.08
CA THR A 18 -10.78 2.27 -10.09
C THR A 18 -10.62 3.70 -9.61
N LEU A 19 -9.38 4.19 -9.59
CA LEU A 19 -9.05 5.60 -9.40
C LEU A 19 -9.00 6.28 -10.78
N HIS A 20 -9.86 7.28 -11.00
CA HIS A 20 -10.00 7.94 -12.30
C HIS A 20 -9.00 9.07 -12.48
N ILE A 21 -7.73 8.71 -12.63
CA ILE A 21 -6.65 9.60 -13.05
C ILE A 21 -5.91 8.96 -14.21
N SER A 22 -5.22 9.76 -15.05
CA SER A 22 -4.40 9.21 -16.12
C SER A 22 -3.13 8.56 -15.56
N ASP A 23 -2.52 7.67 -16.35
CA ASP A 23 -1.28 7.01 -15.98
C ASP A 23 -0.13 8.02 -15.83
N GLU A 24 -0.12 9.11 -16.61
CA GLU A 24 0.87 10.18 -16.49
C GLU A 24 0.76 10.90 -15.15
N GLU A 25 -0.46 11.24 -14.71
CA GLU A 25 -0.68 11.87 -13.40
C GLU A 25 -0.34 10.90 -12.26
N MET A 26 -0.68 9.62 -12.41
CA MET A 26 -0.32 8.58 -11.45
C MET A 26 1.21 8.46 -11.31
N ALA A 27 1.93 8.44 -12.43
CA ALA A 27 3.39 8.40 -12.47
C ALA A 27 4.01 9.67 -11.84
N ALA A 28 3.49 10.86 -12.18
CA ALA A 28 3.94 12.13 -11.61
C ALA A 28 3.75 12.17 -10.08
N ARG A 29 2.60 11.72 -9.57
CA ARG A 29 2.34 11.64 -8.13
C ARG A 29 3.25 10.63 -7.43
N LYS A 30 3.56 9.50 -8.09
CA LYS A 30 4.45 8.48 -7.55
C LYS A 30 5.90 8.98 -7.48
N ALA A 31 6.35 9.77 -8.46
CA ALA A 31 7.70 10.31 -8.51
C ALA A 31 8.03 11.24 -7.33
N VAL A 32 7.03 11.97 -6.81
CA VAL A 32 7.19 12.88 -5.66
C VAL A 32 6.82 12.25 -4.32
N TRP A 33 6.43 10.97 -4.29
CA TRP A 33 5.99 10.32 -3.06
C TRP A 33 7.17 9.95 -2.17
N VAL A 34 7.10 10.36 -0.91
CA VAL A 34 8.08 10.03 0.11
C VAL A 34 7.43 9.10 1.13
N LYS A 35 8.07 7.96 1.39
CA LYS A 35 7.62 7.00 2.40
C LYS A 35 7.57 7.68 3.78
N PRO A 36 6.45 7.63 4.50
CA PRO A 36 6.35 8.21 5.84
C PRO A 36 7.25 7.48 6.83
N LYS A 37 7.67 8.18 7.89
CA LYS A 37 8.42 7.57 8.99
C LYS A 37 7.53 6.52 9.69
N PRO A 38 8.10 5.40 10.17
CA PRO A 38 7.35 4.42 10.95
C PRO A 38 6.81 5.04 12.25
N ASN A 39 5.59 4.68 12.63
CA ASN A 39 5.00 5.07 13.93
C ASN A 39 5.74 4.43 15.11
N TYR A 40 6.33 3.25 14.89
CA TYR A 40 7.09 2.49 15.90
C TYR A 40 8.45 2.11 15.32
N THR A 41 9.52 2.47 16.01
CA THR A 41 10.90 2.20 15.60
C THR A 41 11.54 1.04 16.37
N SER A 42 10.89 0.56 17.44
CA SER A 42 11.35 -0.55 18.28
C SER A 42 10.18 -1.41 18.80
N GLY A 43 10.49 -2.49 19.50
CA GLY A 43 9.49 -3.40 20.08
C GLY A 43 8.81 -4.31 19.05
N ALA A 44 7.75 -4.98 19.49
CA ALA A 44 7.05 -5.99 18.69
C ALA A 44 6.47 -5.42 17.38
N LEU A 45 5.92 -4.20 17.41
CA LEU A 45 5.31 -3.58 16.22
C LEU A 45 6.35 -3.17 15.17
N ALA A 46 7.55 -2.77 15.58
CA ALA A 46 8.64 -2.54 14.63
C ALA A 46 9.10 -3.85 13.97
N LYS A 47 9.16 -4.96 14.73
CA LYS A 47 9.44 -6.29 14.17
C LYS A 47 8.36 -6.71 13.16
N PHE A 48 7.09 -6.56 13.53
CA PHE A 48 5.96 -6.91 12.67
C PHE A 48 5.96 -6.09 11.38
N ALA A 49 6.07 -4.76 11.46
CA ALA A 49 6.09 -3.88 10.29
C ALA A 49 7.27 -4.15 9.34
N LYS A 50 8.36 -4.73 9.84
CA LYS A 50 9.52 -5.14 9.03
C LYS A 50 9.31 -6.48 8.32
N LEU A 51 8.55 -7.39 8.93
CA LEU A 51 8.47 -8.80 8.51
C LEU A 51 7.16 -9.18 7.80
N ALA A 52 6.05 -8.52 8.14
CA ALA A 52 4.75 -8.88 7.62
C ALA A 52 4.67 -8.74 6.10
N ALA A 53 4.24 -9.80 5.44
CA ALA A 53 3.93 -9.80 4.02
C ALA A 53 2.64 -9.01 3.73
N GLY A 54 2.32 -8.82 2.45
CA GLY A 54 1.06 -8.21 2.01
C GLY A 54 -0.17 -8.98 2.50
N ALA A 55 -1.29 -8.28 2.67
CA ALA A 55 -2.55 -8.89 3.10
C ALA A 55 -3.09 -9.90 2.06
N ASP A 56 -2.80 -9.68 0.78
CA ASP A 56 -3.04 -10.61 -0.33
C ASP A 56 -2.32 -11.96 -0.15
N LYS A 57 -1.26 -11.97 0.68
CA LYS A 57 -0.47 -13.16 1.04
C LYS A 57 -0.76 -13.64 2.47
N GLY A 58 -1.81 -13.12 3.11
CA GLY A 58 -2.21 -13.51 4.47
C GLY A 58 -1.44 -12.84 5.61
N ALA A 59 -0.63 -11.81 5.34
CA ALA A 59 0.13 -11.04 6.35
C ALA A 59 1.04 -11.89 7.26
N VAL A 60 1.51 -13.05 6.77
CA VAL A 60 2.47 -13.91 7.46
C VAL A 60 3.81 -13.19 7.66
N THR A 61 4.58 -13.58 8.68
CA THR A 61 5.84 -12.92 9.06
C THR A 61 7.10 -13.71 8.73
N ASP A 62 6.96 -14.83 8.02
CA ASP A 62 8.01 -15.80 7.72
C ASP A 62 8.17 -16.10 6.21
N LEU A 63 7.36 -15.47 5.34
CA LEU A 63 7.29 -15.81 3.92
C LEU A 63 8.62 -15.71 3.14
N ASN A 64 9.46 -14.73 3.48
CA ASN A 64 10.74 -14.46 2.80
C ASN A 64 11.92 -14.55 3.77
N LEU A 65 11.81 -15.42 4.78
CA LEU A 65 12.91 -15.70 5.70
C LEU A 65 13.61 -16.96 5.22
N ASP A 66 14.91 -16.87 4.98
CA ASP A 66 15.76 -18.05 4.79
C ASP A 66 16.04 -18.63 6.19
N VAL A 67 15.26 -19.63 6.58
CA VAL A 67 15.42 -20.40 7.83
C VAL A 67 15.83 -21.83 7.54
#